data_AF-A0A2P8H2V4-F1
#
_entry.id   AF-A0A2P8H2V4-F1
#
_cell.length_a   1.000
_cell.length_b   1.000
_cell.length_c   1.000
_cell.angle_alpha   90.00
_cell.angle_beta   90.00
_cell.angle_gamma   90.00
#
_symmetry.space_group_name_H-M   'P 1'
#
loop_
_entity.id
_entity.type
_entity.pdbx_description
1 polymer ?
#
loop_
_entity_poly.entity_id
_entity_poly.type
_entity_poly.pdbx_seq_one_letter_code
_entity_poly.pdbx_strand_id
1 'polypeptide(L)' 'MSRQEIEFEIAELKSDYVRHQGDIEKLETTGHARMVEQAEERLEKMEQRLAELNRKLAEL' A
#
# COMPACT_ATOMS: atom_id res chain seq x y z
N MET A 1 -7.00 18.61 -2.83
CA MET A 1 -5.55 18.37 -2.95
C MET A 1 -5.10 18.93 -4.28
N SER A 2 -3.93 19.53 -4.31
CA SER A 2 -3.20 19.85 -5.52
C SER A 2 -2.60 18.58 -6.14
N ARG A 3 -2.23 18.69 -7.42
CA ARG A 3 -1.53 17.62 -8.14
C ARG A 3 -0.29 17.13 -7.38
N GLN A 4 0.52 18.05 -6.86
CA GLN A 4 1.76 17.75 -6.15
C GLN A 4 1.51 16.98 -4.83
N GLU A 5 0.48 17.35 -4.08
CA GLU A 5 0.11 16.64 -2.85
C GLU A 5 -0.31 15.20 -3.14
N ILE A 6 -1.06 14.97 -4.24
CA ILE A 6 -1.49 13.62 -4.61
C ILE A 6 -0.30 12.77 -5.10
N GLU A 7 0.56 13.34 -5.94
CA GLU A 7 1.77 12.65 -6.40
C GLU A 7 2.70 12.28 -5.23
N PHE A 8 2.83 13.17 -4.24
CA PHE A 8 3.56 12.90 -3.01
C PHE A 8 2.94 11.76 -2.19
N GLU A 9 1.63 11.81 -1.94
CA GLU A 9 0.94 10.76 -1.18
C GLU A 9 1.03 9.39 -1.89
N ILE A 10 0.95 9.36 -3.23
CA ILE A 10 1.17 8.14 -4.02
C ILE A 10 2.59 7.62 -3.84
N ALA A 11 3.59 8.50 -3.86
CA ALA A 11 5.00 8.10 -3.72
C ALA A 11 5.28 7.50 -2.33
N GLU A 12 4.79 8.13 -1.27
CA GLU A 12 4.89 7.63 0.11
C GLU A 12 4.18 6.29 0.25
N LEU A 13 2.94 6.19 -0.25
CA LEU A 13 2.16 4.96 -0.16
C LEU A 13 2.79 3.79 -0.92
N LYS A 14 3.44 4.04 -2.06
CA LYS A 14 4.23 3.02 -2.77
C LYS A 14 5.47 2.58 -1.98
N SER A 15 6.13 3.51 -1.30
CA SER A 15 7.28 3.20 -0.44
C SER A 15 6.86 2.33 0.75
N ASP A 16 5.73 2.64 1.38
CA ASP A 16 5.15 1.84 2.46
C ASP A 16 4.69 0.46 1.97
N TYR A 17 4.08 0.39 0.78
CA TYR A 17 3.65 -0.87 0.15
C TYR A 17 4.83 -1.85 -0.02
N VAL A 18 5.95 -1.38 -0.57
CA VAL A 18 7.15 -2.23 -0.77
C VAL A 18 7.72 -2.71 0.57
N ARG A 19 7.77 -1.84 1.58
CA ARG A 19 8.21 -2.22 2.93
C ARG A 19 7.30 -3.29 3.52
N HIS A 20 5.99 -3.10 3.40
CA HIS A 20 4.98 -4.00 3.93
C HIS A 20 4.98 -5.37 3.24
N GLN A 21 5.24 -5.43 1.93
CA GLN A 21 5.47 -6.70 1.22
C GLN A 21 6.67 -7.46 1.77
N GLY A 22 7.80 -6.78 2.00
CA GLY A 22 8.98 -7.42 2.60
C GLY A 22 8.74 -7.94 4.01
N ASP A 23 7.82 -7.33 4.77
CA ASP A 23 7.42 -7.82 6.09
C ASP A 23 6.46 -9.03 5.98
N ILE A 24 5.60 -9.09 4.96
CA ILE A 24 4.80 -10.29 4.66
C ILE A 24 5.70 -11.48 4.37
N GLU A 25 6.71 -11.33 3.49
CA GLU A 25 7.66 -12.41 3.17
C GLU A 25 8.36 -12.96 4.43
N LYS A 26 8.72 -12.07 5.38
CA LYS A 26 9.28 -12.48 6.68
C LYS A 26 8.26 -13.23 7.54
N LEU A 27 7.00 -12.79 7.56
CA LEU A 27 5.94 -13.46 8.32
C LEU A 27 5.62 -14.85 7.77
N GLU A 28 5.66 -15.01 6.44
CA GLU A 28 5.49 -16.30 5.77
C GLU A 28 6.61 -17.28 6.14
N THR A 29 7.87 -16.81 6.14
CA THR A 29 9.03 -17.66 6.47
C THR A 29 9.09 -18.06 7.94
N THR A 30 8.45 -17.31 8.83
CA THR A 30 8.40 -17.57 10.28
C THR A 30 7.15 -18.36 10.71
N GLY A 31 6.23 -18.66 9.79
CA GLY A 31 5.06 -19.52 10.04
C GLY A 31 3.89 -18.81 10.73
N HIS A 32 3.81 -17.47 10.68
CA HIS A 32 2.75 -16.70 11.32
C HIS A 32 1.54 -16.49 10.38
N ALA A 33 0.88 -17.57 9.95
CA ALA A 33 -0.18 -17.53 8.93
C ALA A 33 -1.30 -16.48 9.18
N ARG A 34 -1.75 -16.33 10.44
CA ARG A 34 -2.76 -15.31 10.78
C ARG A 34 -2.25 -13.87 10.62
N MET A 35 -0.95 -13.64 10.87
CA MET A 35 -0.34 -12.31 10.70
C MET A 35 -0.11 -12.00 9.22
N VAL A 36 0.15 -13.03 8.40
CA VAL A 36 0.21 -12.93 6.94
C VAL A 36 -1.15 -12.47 6.40
N GLU A 37 -2.24 -13.17 6.74
CA GLU A 37 -3.60 -12.79 6.31
C GLU A 37 -3.95 -11.34 6.67
N GLN A 38 -3.68 -10.92 7.92
CA GLN A 38 -3.89 -9.53 8.34
C GLN A 38 -2.99 -8.53 7.59
N ALA A 39 -1.81 -8.95 7.18
CA ALA A 39 -0.91 -8.11 6.42
C ALA A 39 -1.36 -8.03 4.95
N GLU A 40 -1.87 -9.11 4.36
CA GLU A 40 -2.49 -9.09 3.03
C GLU A 40 -3.73 -8.18 2.99
N GLU A 41 -4.59 -8.20 4.01
CA GLU A 41 -5.70 -7.24 4.11
C GLU A 41 -5.23 -5.78 4.16
N ARG A 42 -4.10 -5.50 4.81
CA ARG A 42 -3.51 -4.16 4.82
C ARG A 42 -2.98 -3.79 3.44
N LEU A 43 -2.37 -4.74 2.74
CA LEU A 43 -1.87 -4.57 1.39
C LEU A 43 -3.02 -4.22 0.43
N GLU A 44 -4.14 -4.94 0.49
CA GLU A 44 -5.33 -4.67 -0.32
C GLU A 44 -5.86 -3.23 -0.08
N LYS A 45 -5.91 -2.78 1.18
CA LYS A 45 -6.32 -1.40 1.50
C LYS A 45 -5.38 -0.35 0.92
N MET A 46 -4.07 -0.63 0.89
CA MET A 46 -3.10 0.25 0.23
C MET A 46 -3.35 0.33 -1.27
N GLU A 47 -3.68 -0.79 -1.93
CA GLU A 47 -4.00 -0.83 -3.37
C GLU A 47 -5.27 -0.05 -3.70
N GLN A 48 -6.32 -0.21 -2.89
CA GLN A 48 -7.56 0.56 -3.02
C GLN A 48 -7.29 2.07 -2.88
N ARG A 49 -6.45 2.46 -1.92
CA ARG A 49 -6.06 3.87 -1.73
C ARG A 49 -5.22 4.39 -2.90
N LEU A 50 -4.26 3.60 -3.41
CA LEU A 50 -3.50 3.97 -4.61
C LEU A 50 -4.42 4.18 -5.82
N ALA A 51 -5.40 3.30 -6.02
CA ALA A 51 -6.36 3.44 -7.10
C ALA A 51 -7.20 4.73 -6.95
N GLU A 52 -7.65 5.04 -5.74
CA GLU A 52 -8.38 6.28 -5.43
C GLU A 52 -7.53 7.52 -5.76
N LEU A 53 -6.28 7.57 -5.30
CA LEU A 53 -5.38 8.70 -5.54
C LEU A 53 -5.07 8.87 -7.04
N ASN A 54 -4.83 7.78 -7.76
CA ASN A 54 -4.61 7.85 -9.21
C ASN A 54 -5.85 8.34 -9.97
N ARG A 55 -7.06 7.95 -9.56
CA ARG A 55 -8.31 8.49 -10.14
C ARG A 55 -8.42 10.00 -9.89
N LYS A 56 -8.21 10.43 -8.64
CA LYS A 56 -8.20 11.86 -8.30
C LYS A 56 -7.15 12.65 -9.08
N LEU A 57 -5.97 12.06 -9.30
CA LEU A 57 -4.90 12.68 -10.09
C LEU A 57 -5.28 12.83 -11.57
N ALA A 58 -6.01 11.85 -12.11
CA ALA A 58 -6.48 11.87 -13.50
C ALA A 58 -7.66 12.84 -13.73
N GLU A 59 -8.42 13.13 -12.68
CA GLU A 59 -9.57 14.04 -12.70
C GLU A 59 -9.21 15.53 -12.45
N LEU A 60 -7.95 15.82 -12.12
CA LEU A 60 -7.40 17.18 -11.92
C LEU A 60 -6.97 17.84 -13.23
#